data_AF-A0A5N7MMW7-F1
#
_entry.id   AF-A0A5N7MMW7-F1
#
_cell.length_a   1.000
_cell.length_b   1.000
_cell.length_c   1.000
_cell.angle_alpha   90.00
_cell.angle_beta   90.00
_cell.angle_gamma   90.00
#
_symmetry.space_group_name_H-M   'P 1'
#
loop_
_entity.id
_entity.type
_entity.pdbx_description
1 polymer ?
#
loop_
_entity_poly.entity_id
_entity_poly.type
_entity_poly.pdbx_seq_one_letter_code
_entity_poly.pdbx_strand_id
1 'polypeptide(L)'
;MSTRSDNPHHADIPPTHTVKPVDAPPLTERSTTAQLKGDIDSGRTGDKNAVFDPGLSPLGTDDEAGGTPPTPEQVDLARHQESSVRWKDGTEKDSYAHRNSHKVLYAYVGFIGLVLVLFIGAFSIF
;
A
#
# COMPACT_ATOMS: atom_id res chain seq x y z
N MET A 1 17.96 9.65 -12.01
CA MET A 1 16.99 8.54 -11.90
C MET A 1 16.05 8.91 -10.76
N SER A 2 14.98 9.64 -11.07
CA SER A 2 14.02 10.12 -10.06
C SER A 2 13.10 8.96 -9.73
N THR A 3 13.07 8.53 -8.48
CA THR A 3 12.14 7.49 -8.03
C THR A 3 10.72 8.03 -8.11
N ARG A 4 9.81 7.24 -8.70
CA ARG A 4 8.39 7.58 -8.92
C ARG A 4 7.63 7.96 -7.64
N SER A 5 8.22 7.65 -6.47
CA SER A 5 7.72 8.00 -5.15
C SER A 5 7.83 9.49 -4.77
N ASP A 6 8.62 10.29 -5.49
CA ASP A 6 8.86 11.70 -5.12
C ASP A 6 7.80 12.68 -5.65
N ASN A 7 6.82 12.19 -6.42
CA ASN A 7 5.76 13.04 -6.98
C ASN A 7 4.44 12.84 -6.20
N PRO A 8 4.02 13.82 -5.37
CA PRO A 8 2.78 13.73 -4.59
C PRO A 8 1.51 13.67 -5.46
N HIS A 9 1.63 13.87 -6.77
CA HIS A 9 0.52 13.77 -7.73
C HIS A 9 0.42 12.39 -8.41
N HIS A 10 1.22 11.41 -8.01
CA HIS A 10 1.26 10.08 -8.64
C HIS A 10 0.65 8.98 -7.77
N ALA A 11 -0.45 9.27 -7.07
CA ALA A 11 -1.29 8.20 -6.53
C ALA A 11 -1.93 7.43 -7.71
N ASP A 12 -1.74 6.10 -7.76
CA ASP A 12 -2.34 5.25 -8.81
C ASP A 12 -3.88 5.25 -8.75
N ILE A 13 -4.44 5.70 -7.64
CA ILE A 13 -5.86 5.97 -7.44
C ILE A 13 -6.04 7.50 -7.47
N PRO A 14 -6.84 8.06 -8.40
CA PRO A 14 -7.13 9.49 -8.39
C PRO A 14 -7.76 9.88 -7.05
N PRO A 15 -7.35 10.99 -6.43
CA PRO A 15 -7.90 11.39 -5.14
C PRO A 15 -9.41 11.56 -5.27
N THR A 16 -10.18 10.80 -4.50
CA THR A 16 -11.64 10.90 -4.52
C THR A 16 -12.03 12.29 -4.01
N HIS A 17 -12.48 13.15 -4.92
CA HIS A 17 -12.76 14.57 -4.64
C HIS A 17 -13.98 14.80 -3.71
N THR A 18 -14.62 13.76 -3.21
CA THR A 18 -15.83 13.85 -2.38
C THR A 18 -15.53 14.14 -0.91
N VAL A 19 -14.31 13.87 -0.42
CA VAL A 19 -13.95 14.08 1.00
C VAL A 19 -12.55 14.69 1.09
N LYS A 20 -12.41 15.78 1.85
CA LYS A 20 -11.09 16.37 2.13
C LYS A 20 -10.24 15.33 2.89
N PRO A 21 -8.96 15.13 2.50
CA PRO A 21 -8.04 14.28 3.27
C PRO A 21 -8.00 14.71 4.74
N VAL A 22 -7.94 13.72 5.63
CA VAL A 22 -7.84 13.98 7.07
C VAL A 22 -6.45 14.53 7.36
N ASP A 23 -6.40 15.66 8.06
CA ASP A 23 -5.13 16.22 8.50
C ASP A 23 -4.52 15.34 9.59
N ALA A 24 -3.24 15.03 9.39
CA ALA A 24 -2.42 14.28 10.32
C ALA A 24 -2.42 14.93 11.73
N PRO A 25 -2.82 14.22 12.80
CA PRO A 25 -2.62 14.68 14.18
C PRO A 25 -1.16 15.04 14.52
N PRO A 26 -0.92 15.96 15.47
CA PRO A 26 0.43 16.29 15.92
C PRO A 26 1.09 15.10 16.64
N LEU A 27 2.40 14.98 16.48
CA LEU A 27 3.21 14.03 17.23
C LEU A 27 3.43 14.58 18.65
N THR A 28 2.84 13.93 19.64
CA THR A 28 2.94 14.28 21.07
C THR A 28 3.29 13.04 21.88
N GLU A 29 4.03 13.20 22.97
CA GLU A 29 4.21 12.11 23.95
C GLU A 29 2.89 11.79 24.67
N ARG A 30 2.69 10.53 25.06
CA ARG A 30 1.44 10.00 25.64
C ARG A 30 0.27 10.08 24.66
N SER A 31 0.48 9.44 23.52
CA SER A 31 -0.49 9.32 22.45
C SER A 31 -1.82 8.68 22.89
N THR A 32 -2.93 9.14 22.30
CA THR A 32 -4.24 8.48 22.47
C THR A 32 -4.59 7.61 21.26
N THR A 33 -5.45 6.62 21.47
CA THR A 33 -5.99 5.75 20.40
C THR A 33 -6.66 6.57 19.29
N ALA A 34 -7.26 7.70 19.62
CA ALA A 34 -7.86 8.62 18.66
C ALA A 34 -6.82 9.25 17.71
N GLN A 35 -5.66 9.69 18.21
CA GLN A 35 -4.64 10.22 17.29
C GLN A 35 -3.91 9.10 16.53
N LEU A 36 -3.85 7.87 17.05
CA LEU A 36 -3.37 6.71 16.27
C LEU A 36 -4.32 6.42 15.09
N LYS A 37 -5.64 6.44 15.34
CA LYS A 37 -6.64 6.34 14.28
C LYS A 37 -6.50 7.48 13.27
N GLY A 38 -6.30 8.72 13.72
CA GLY A 38 -6.07 9.85 12.81
C GLY A 38 -4.81 9.70 11.96
N ASP A 39 -3.75 9.08 12.48
CA ASP A 39 -2.54 8.77 11.71
C ASP A 39 -2.82 7.75 10.60
N ILE A 40 -3.68 6.77 10.87
CA ILE A 40 -4.13 5.78 9.89
C ILE A 40 -5.04 6.43 8.84
N ASP A 41 -6.07 7.17 9.27
CA ASP A 41 -7.07 7.77 8.37
C ASP A 41 -6.46 8.89 7.49
N SER A 42 -5.41 9.58 7.97
CA SER A 42 -4.63 10.54 7.19
C SER A 42 -3.66 9.88 6.20
N GLY A 43 -3.51 8.55 6.25
CA GLY A 43 -2.56 7.80 5.43
C GLY A 43 -1.11 7.93 5.89
N ARG A 44 -0.83 8.54 7.06
CA ARG A 44 0.54 8.66 7.57
C ARG A 44 1.19 7.30 7.88
N THR A 45 0.39 6.28 8.15
CA THR A 45 0.86 4.90 8.33
C THR A 45 1.04 4.14 7.01
N GLY A 46 0.60 4.72 5.89
CA GLY A 46 0.81 4.28 4.51
C GLY A 46 0.17 2.95 4.07
N ASP A 47 -0.18 2.04 4.99
CA ASP A 47 -0.80 0.74 4.67
C ASP A 47 -2.27 0.89 4.20
N LYS A 48 -2.89 2.05 4.46
CA LYS A 48 -4.30 2.29 4.19
C LYS A 48 -4.52 3.53 3.33
N ASN A 49 -5.53 3.45 2.47
CA ASN A 49 -6.02 4.60 1.71
C ASN A 49 -6.41 5.73 2.66
N ALA A 50 -5.92 6.95 2.40
CA ALA A 50 -6.14 8.13 3.24
C ALA A 50 -7.59 8.63 3.14
N VAL A 51 -8.51 7.98 3.85
CA VAL A 51 -9.94 8.28 3.86
C VAL A 51 -10.48 8.16 5.29
N PHE A 52 -11.28 9.13 5.72
CA PHE A 52 -12.05 9.03 6.96
C PHE A 52 -13.18 8.00 6.80
N ASP A 53 -13.16 6.96 7.63
CA ASP A 53 -14.24 5.97 7.71
C ASP A 53 -15.09 6.20 8.97
N PRO A 54 -16.31 6.76 8.84
CA PRO A 54 -17.23 6.94 9.96
C PRO A 54 -17.87 5.64 10.45
N GLY A 55 -17.84 4.57 9.64
CA GLY A 55 -18.38 3.26 10.00
C GLY A 55 -17.37 2.39 10.78
N LEU A 56 -16.11 2.80 10.84
CA LEU A 56 -15.08 2.11 11.60
C LEU A 56 -15.22 2.45 13.10
N SER A 57 -15.33 1.41 13.94
CA SER A 57 -15.29 1.57 15.39
C SER A 57 -13.99 2.24 15.87
N PRO A 58 -14.01 2.97 17.00
CA PRO A 58 -12.79 3.48 17.64
C PRO A 58 -11.79 2.35 17.93
N LEU A 59 -10.50 2.65 17.82
CA LEU A 59 -9.43 1.70 18.15
C LEU A 59 -9.46 1.37 19.65
N GLY A 60 -9.35 0.08 19.99
CA GLY A 60 -9.34 -0.40 21.37
C GLY A 60 -10.72 -0.63 21.98
N THR A 61 -11.83 -0.44 21.23
CA THR A 61 -13.20 -0.67 21.75
C THR A 61 -13.36 -2.06 22.38
N ASP A 62 -12.80 -3.10 21.75
CA ASP A 62 -12.90 -4.47 22.26
C ASP A 62 -12.07 -4.66 23.55
N ASP A 63 -10.89 -4.05 23.61
CA ASP A 63 -10.02 -4.08 24.79
C ASP A 63 -10.65 -3.31 25.97
N GLU A 64 -11.29 -2.17 25.69
CA GLU A 64 -12.08 -1.43 26.68
C GLU A 64 -13.28 -2.25 27.16
N ALA A 65 -14.01 -2.90 26.26
CA ALA A 65 -15.14 -3.77 26.60
C ALA A 65 -14.71 -5.01 27.41
N GLY A 66 -13.49 -5.51 27.16
CA GLY A 66 -12.84 -6.58 27.93
C GLY A 66 -12.29 -6.14 29.29
N GLY A 67 -12.35 -4.84 29.62
CA GLY A 67 -11.84 -4.28 30.87
C GLY A 67 -10.32 -4.07 30.89
N THR A 68 -9.67 -4.10 29.73
CA THR A 68 -8.22 -3.95 29.54
C THR A 68 -7.90 -2.79 28.59
N PRO A 69 -8.27 -1.54 28.93
CA PRO A 69 -8.06 -0.39 28.05
C PRO A 69 -6.56 -0.20 27.72
N PRO A 70 -6.22 0.23 26.49
CA PRO A 70 -4.84 0.44 26.10
C PRO A 70 -4.20 1.60 26.87
N THR A 71 -2.97 1.40 27.36
CA THR A 71 -2.21 2.45 28.04
C THR A 71 -1.58 3.41 27.02
N PRO A 72 -1.30 4.68 27.40
CA PRO A 72 -0.65 5.62 26.49
C PRO A 72 0.68 5.14 25.93
N GLU A 73 1.46 4.39 26.73
CA GLU A 73 2.74 3.80 26.31
C GLU A 73 2.55 2.73 25.23
N GLN A 74 1.50 1.90 25.34
CA GLN A 74 1.14 0.92 24.31
C GLN A 74 0.72 1.62 23.01
N VAL A 75 -0.02 2.72 23.13
CA VAL A 75 -0.43 3.52 21.97
C VAL A 75 0.76 4.22 21.31
N ASP A 76 1.67 4.79 22.10
CA ASP A 76 2.91 5.40 21.60
C ASP A 76 3.73 4.36 20.83
N LEU A 77 3.91 3.17 21.41
CA LEU A 77 4.61 2.06 20.76
C LEU A 77 3.93 1.66 19.44
N ALA A 78 2.60 1.52 19.43
CA ALA A 78 1.85 1.21 18.22
C ALA A 78 2.02 2.30 17.15
N ARG A 79 1.92 3.58 17.54
CA ARG A 79 2.12 4.72 16.62
C ARG A 79 3.52 4.72 16.02
N HIS A 80 4.55 4.38 16.79
CA HIS A 80 5.92 4.24 16.28
C HIS A 80 6.07 3.08 15.29
N GLN A 81 5.46 1.92 15.58
CA GLN A 81 5.51 0.74 14.73
C GLN A 81 4.79 0.97 13.39
N GLU A 82 3.62 1.59 13.44
CA GLU A 82 2.80 1.87 12.24
C GLU A 82 3.37 2.99 11.36
N SER A 83 4.07 3.97 11.93
CA SER A 83 4.60 5.12 11.18
C SER A 83 6.00 4.92 10.59
N SER A 84 6.90 4.22 11.28
CA SER A 84 8.34 4.32 10.98
C SER A 84 9.05 2.99 10.70
N VAL A 85 8.60 1.90 11.31
CA VAL A 85 9.31 0.60 11.26
C VAL A 85 8.86 -0.20 10.04
N ARG A 86 7.55 -0.26 9.78
CA ARG A 86 7.00 -1.06 8.68
C ARG A 86 7.42 -0.57 7.30
N TRP A 87 7.66 0.73 7.14
CA TRP A 87 8.05 1.35 5.87
C TRP A 87 9.55 1.31 5.59
N LYS A 88 10.41 1.43 6.62
CA LYS A 88 11.87 1.32 6.43
C LYS A 88 12.30 -0.09 6.01
N ASP A 89 11.59 -1.11 6.49
CA ASP A 89 11.85 -2.52 6.17
C ASP A 89 10.92 -3.08 5.08
N GLY A 90 9.82 -2.37 4.83
CA GLY A 90 8.94 -2.51 3.67
C GLY A 90 9.64 -2.00 2.42
N THR A 91 10.69 -2.72 2.02
CA THR A 91 10.93 -2.89 0.59
C THR A 91 9.64 -3.46 0.03
N GLU A 92 8.77 -2.58 -0.46
CA GLU A 92 7.77 -2.91 -1.46
C GLU A 92 8.55 -3.57 -2.58
N LYS A 93 8.72 -4.89 -2.48
CA LYS A 93 9.12 -5.70 -3.61
C LYS A 93 7.94 -5.52 -4.54
N ASP A 94 8.09 -4.59 -5.48
CA ASP A 94 7.18 -4.38 -6.61
C ASP A 94 6.50 -5.71 -6.88
N SER A 95 5.22 -5.80 -6.49
CA SER A 95 4.49 -7.05 -6.62
C SER A 95 4.70 -7.53 -8.05
N TYR A 96 5.04 -8.82 -8.25
CA TYR A 96 5.46 -9.37 -9.55
C TYR A 96 4.52 -9.00 -10.73
N ALA A 97 3.29 -8.58 -10.42
CA ALA A 97 2.30 -8.02 -11.32
C ALA A 97 2.68 -6.70 -12.03
N HIS A 98 3.56 -5.85 -11.47
CA HIS A 98 3.80 -4.49 -11.98
C HIS A 98 5.15 -4.25 -12.66
N ARG A 99 6.00 -5.28 -12.79
CA ARG A 99 7.19 -5.14 -13.64
C ARG A 99 6.72 -5.13 -15.10
N ASN A 100 6.51 -3.94 -15.64
CA ASN A 100 6.24 -3.66 -17.07
C ASN A 100 7.45 -4.08 -17.92
N SER A 101 7.76 -5.37 -17.91
CA SER A 101 8.85 -5.99 -18.60
C SER A 101 8.31 -6.36 -19.96
N HIS A 102 8.30 -5.36 -20.86
CA HIS A 102 8.04 -5.58 -22.29
C HIS A 102 8.86 -6.75 -22.85
N LYS A 103 9.99 -7.10 -22.21
CA LYS A 103 10.80 -8.29 -22.51
C LYS A 103 10.02 -9.60 -22.46
N VAL A 104 9.10 -9.79 -21.51
CA VAL A 104 8.29 -11.02 -21.41
C VAL A 104 7.31 -11.10 -22.58
N LEU A 105 6.70 -9.96 -22.94
CA LEU A 105 5.83 -9.88 -24.10
C LEU A 105 6.59 -10.15 -25.41
N TYR A 106 7.77 -9.57 -25.60
CA TYR A 106 8.62 -9.86 -26.77
C TYR A 106 9.06 -11.33 -26.83
N ALA A 107 9.42 -11.93 -25.69
CA ALA A 107 9.77 -13.35 -25.65
C ALA A 107 8.58 -14.25 -26.02
N TYR A 108 7.38 -13.93 -25.55
CA TYR A 108 6.15 -14.66 -25.88
C TYR A 108 5.78 -14.55 -27.36
N VAL A 109 5.82 -13.34 -27.93
CA VAL A 109 5.56 -13.12 -29.36
C VAL A 109 6.62 -13.83 -30.21
N GLY A 110 7.89 -13.79 -29.81
CA GLY A 110 8.98 -14.53 -30.47
C GLY A 110 8.76 -16.04 -30.41
N PHE A 111 8.33 -16.58 -29.28
CA PHE A 111 8.02 -17.99 -29.11
C PHE A 111 6.87 -18.44 -30.04
N ILE A 112 5.77 -17.67 -30.12
CA ILE A 112 4.67 -17.95 -31.04
C ILE A 112 5.16 -17.96 -32.49
N GLY A 113 5.96 -16.96 -32.88
CA GLY A 113 6.54 -16.90 -34.22
C GLY A 113 7.41 -18.12 -34.56
N LEU A 114 8.24 -18.56 -33.61
CA LEU A 114 9.08 -19.75 -33.79
C LEU A 114 8.24 -21.02 -33.96
N VAL A 115 7.21 -21.21 -33.14
CA VAL A 115 6.30 -22.36 -33.26
C VAL A 115 5.58 -22.36 -34.62
N LEU A 116 5.11 -21.21 -35.09
CA LEU A 116 4.48 -21.09 -36.41
C LEU A 116 5.44 -21.45 -37.56
N VAL A 117 6.68 -20.98 -37.51
CA VAL A 117 7.71 -21.31 -38.51
C VAL A 117 7.98 -22.81 -38.54
N LEU A 118 8.12 -23.45 -37.37
CA LEU A 118 8.32 -24.89 -37.28
C LEU A 118 7.11 -25.67 -37.82
N PHE A 119 5.89 -25.20 -37.52
CA PHE A 119 4.66 -25.85 -37.97
C PHE A 119 4.49 -25.76 -39.49
N ILE A 120 4.72 -24.57 -40.07
CA ILE A 120 4.68 -24.37 -41.53
C ILE A 120 5.79 -25.18 -42.22
N GLY A 121 7.00 -25.16 -41.67
CA GLY A 121 8.13 -25.93 -42.20
C GLY A 121 7.87 -27.44 -42.19
N ALA A 122 7.31 -27.98 -41.09
CA ALA A 122 6.94 -29.38 -40.98
C ALA A 122 5.81 -29.75 -41.96
N PHE A 123 4.83 -28.87 -42.15
CA PHE A 123 3.72 -29.09 -43.10
C PHE A 123 4.17 -28.98 -44.56
N SER A 124 5.24 -28.22 -44.85
CA SER A 124 5.79 -28.09 -46.22
C SER A 124 6.68 -29.28 -46.62
N ILE A 125 7.08 -30.11 -45.66
CA ILE A 125 7.91 -31.32 -45.87
C ILE A 125 7.05 -32.57 -46.10
N PHE A 126 5.75 -32.52 -45.80
CA PHE A 126 4.78 -33.60 -45.97
C PHE A 126 3.91 -33.36 -47.20
#